data_AF-A0AAD6FR04-F1
#
_entry.id   AF-A0AAD6FR04-F1
#
_cell.length_a   1.000
_cell.length_b   1.000
_cell.length_c   1.000
_cell.angle_alpha   90.00
_cell.angle_beta   90.00
_cell.angle_gamma   90.00
#
_symmetry.space_group_name_H-M   'P 1'
#
loop_
_entity.id
_entity.type
_entity.pdbx_description
1 polymer ?
#
loop_
_entity_poly.entity_id
_entity_poly.type
_entity_poly.pdbx_seq_one_letter_code
_entity_poly.pdbx_strand_id
1 'polypeptide(L)'
;MLILPLVVSSLMSGLAALDAKCSSRLGLITVSYYLWTTFVAVVVGIVMVSIIHPGGAAQKEDSEDSGKPIMSSADALLDLIR
;
A
#
# COMPACT_ATOMS: atom_id res chain seq x y z
N MET A 1 -19.85 -13.02 -6.23
CA MET A 1 -20.25 -11.70 -5.68
C MET A 1 -20.81 -11.84 -4.26
N LEU A 2 -19.98 -12.23 -3.31
CA LEU A 2 -20.37 -12.36 -1.89
C LEU A 2 -19.37 -11.71 -0.93
N ILE A 3 -18.14 -11.43 -1.37
CA ILE A 3 -17.10 -10.78 -0.55
C ILE A 3 -17.55 -9.41 -0.07
N LEU A 4 -18.09 -8.56 -0.95
CA LEU A 4 -18.47 -7.20 -0.58
C LEU A 4 -19.49 -7.14 0.57
N PRO A 5 -20.67 -7.82 0.50
CA PRO A 5 -21.64 -7.78 1.60
C PRO A 5 -21.17 -8.49 2.87
N LEU A 6 -20.40 -9.58 2.75
CA LEU A 6 -19.88 -10.30 3.92
C LEU A 6 -18.83 -9.49 4.68
N VAL A 7 -17.91 -8.83 3.97
CA VAL A 7 -16.88 -7.99 4.59
C VAL A 7 -17.52 -6.82 5.32
N VAL A 8 -18.46 -6.11 4.67
CA VAL A 8 -19.14 -4.96 5.30
C VAL A 8 -19.94 -5.39 6.54
N SER A 9 -20.71 -6.48 6.45
CA SER A 9 -21.53 -6.96 7.58
C SER A 9 -20.66 -7.44 8.76
N SER A 10 -19.56 -8.14 8.46
CA SER A 10 -18.61 -8.63 9.47
C SER A 10 -17.89 -7.49 10.19
N LEU A 11 -17.39 -6.50 9.43
CA LEU A 11 -16.74 -5.32 10.00
C LEU A 11 -17.70 -4.52 10.89
N MET A 12 -18.95 -4.30 10.43
CA MET A 12 -19.92 -3.53 11.20
C MET A 12 -20.30 -4.25 12.51
N SER A 13 -20.55 -5.56 12.46
CA SER A 13 -20.83 -6.34 13.67
C SER A 13 -19.63 -6.43 14.60
N GLY A 14 -18.41 -6.54 14.07
CA GLY A 14 -17.18 -6.61 14.86
C GLY A 14 -16.85 -5.30 15.57
N LEU A 15 -17.08 -4.15 14.90
CA LEU A 15 -16.88 -2.84 15.50
C LEU A 15 -17.97 -2.48 16.53
N ALA A 16 -19.23 -2.89 16.29
CA ALA A 16 -20.34 -2.62 17.21
C ALA A 16 -20.25 -3.42 18.52
N ALA A 17 -19.62 -4.59 18.52
CA ALA A 17 -19.39 -5.41 19.71
C ALA A 17 -18.22 -4.91 20.59
N LEU A 18 -17.43 -3.95 20.10
CA LEU A 18 -16.21 -3.50 20.75
C LEU A 18 -16.38 -2.07 21.31
N ASP A 19 -15.95 -1.85 22.54
CA ASP A 19 -15.97 -0.52 23.16
C ASP A 19 -15.11 0.48 22.36
N ALA A 20 -15.58 1.70 22.15
CA ALA A 20 -14.92 2.72 21.34
C ALA A 20 -13.47 3.02 21.80
N LYS A 21 -13.20 2.94 23.11
CA LYS A 21 -11.83 3.10 23.65
C LYS A 21 -10.91 1.95 23.26
N CYS A 22 -11.42 0.71 23.30
CA CYS A 22 -10.66 -0.47 22.91
C CYS A 22 -10.46 -0.54 21.40
N SER A 23 -11.48 -0.20 20.62
CA SER A 23 -11.45 -0.15 19.15
C SER A 23 -10.40 0.86 18.64
N SER A 24 -10.37 2.07 19.21
CA SER A 24 -9.36 3.08 18.85
C SER A 24 -7.93 2.61 19.14
N ARG A 25 -7.69 1.98 20.29
CA ARG A 25 -6.35 1.49 20.68
C ARG A 25 -5.89 0.32 19.80
N LEU A 26 -6.79 -0.62 19.49
CA LEU A 26 -6.52 -1.74 18.59
C LEU A 26 -6.27 -1.27 17.17
N GLY A 27 -7.05 -0.29 16.69
CA GLY A 27 -6.84 0.34 15.39
C GLY A 27 -5.48 1.00 15.29
N LEU A 28 -5.07 1.76 16.31
CA LEU A 28 -3.77 2.44 16.32
C LEU A 28 -2.60 1.46 16.30
N ILE A 29 -2.66 0.37 17.08
CA ILE A 29 -1.65 -0.70 17.08
C ILE A 29 -1.59 -1.37 15.72
N THR A 30 -2.75 -1.65 15.11
CA THR A 30 -2.84 -2.30 13.80
C THR A 30 -2.22 -1.41 12.72
N VAL A 31 -2.60 -0.13 12.65
CA VAL A 31 -2.03 0.83 11.69
C VAL A 31 -0.52 0.98 11.89
N SER A 32 -0.07 1.13 13.15
CA SER A 32 1.36 1.23 13.46
C SER A 32 2.13 -0.03 13.04
N TYR A 33 1.55 -1.21 13.24
CA TYR A 33 2.13 -2.49 12.80
C TYR A 33 2.25 -2.56 11.27
N TYR A 34 1.19 -2.17 10.55
CA TYR A 34 1.22 -2.14 9.08
C TYR A 34 2.28 -1.17 8.54
N LEU A 35 2.35 0.04 9.11
CA LEU A 35 3.37 1.02 8.72
C LEU A 35 4.78 0.50 8.99
N TRP A 36 5.01 -0.12 10.15
CA TRP A 36 6.31 -0.66 10.51
C TRP A 36 6.73 -1.81 9.59
N THR A 37 5.83 -2.77 9.33
CA THR A 37 6.16 -3.91 8.46
C THR A 37 6.39 -3.48 7.02
N THR A 38 5.62 -2.52 6.50
CA THR A 38 5.86 -1.94 5.16
C THR A 38 7.21 -1.23 5.10
N PHE A 39 7.57 -0.48 6.14
CA PHE A 39 8.88 0.18 6.19
C PHE A 39 10.02 -0.83 6.13
N VAL A 40 9.96 -1.89 6.96
CA VAL A 40 10.95 -2.97 6.94
C VAL A 40 10.99 -3.66 5.57
N ALA A 41 9.84 -3.97 4.98
CA ALA A 41 9.76 -4.60 3.66
C ALA A 41 10.38 -3.72 2.55
N VAL A 42 10.16 -2.40 2.59
CA VAL A 42 10.76 -1.45 1.65
C VAL A 42 12.29 -1.42 1.82
N VAL A 43 12.79 -1.34 3.05
CA VAL A 43 14.24 -1.37 3.32
C VAL A 43 14.86 -2.66 2.78
N VAL A 44 14.23 -3.81 3.05
CA VAL A 44 14.69 -5.10 2.54
C VAL A 44 14.65 -5.12 1.01
N GLY A 45 13.60 -4.60 0.37
CA GLY A 45 13.49 -4.50 -1.08
C GLY A 45 14.60 -3.64 -1.71
N ILE A 46 14.91 -2.49 -1.09
CA ILE A 46 15.99 -1.60 -1.51
C ILE A 46 17.36 -2.29 -1.38
N VAL A 47 17.59 -3.01 -0.28
CA VAL A 47 18.85 -3.78 -0.11
C VAL A 47 18.94 -4.90 -1.14
N MET A 48 17.85 -5.62 -1.38
CA MET A 48 17.79 -6.72 -2.35
C MET A 48 18.08 -6.25 -3.78
N VAL A 49 17.45 -5.16 -4.23
CA VAL A 49 17.68 -4.58 -5.56
C VAL A 49 19.11 -4.03 -5.67
N SER A 50 19.63 -3.44 -4.60
CA SER A 50 21.01 -2.94 -4.57
C SER A 50 22.06 -4.04 -4.57
N ILE A 51 21.76 -5.27 -4.15
CA ILE A 51 22.71 -6.39 -4.23
C ILE A 51 22.65 -7.01 -5.63
N ILE A 52 21.44 -7.28 -6.12
CA ILE A 52 21.24 -7.99 -7.38
C ILE A 52 21.53 -7.08 -8.59
N HIS A 53 21.45 -5.75 -8.42
CA HIS A 53 21.56 -4.76 -9.50
C HIS A 53 20.79 -5.19 -10.76
N PRO A 54 19.47 -5.44 -10.66
CA PRO A 54 18.69 -5.81 -11.84
C PRO A 54 18.67 -4.63 -12.80
N GLY A 55 19.25 -4.81 -13.99
CA GLY A 55 19.28 -3.77 -15.04
C GLY A 55 20.59 -3.67 -15.81
N GLY A 56 21.70 -4.23 -15.31
CA GLY A 56 23.00 -4.16 -16.00
C GLY A 56 23.05 -4.85 -17.38
N ALA A 57 22.11 -5.74 -17.69
CA ALA A 57 22.07 -6.49 -18.94
C ALA A 57 20.93 -6.09 -19.91
N ALA A 58 20.06 -5.14 -19.54
CA ALA A 58 18.86 -4.79 -20.31
C ALA A 58 18.83 -3.34 -20.82
N GLN A 59 19.96 -2.64 -20.78
CA GLN A 59 20.04 -1.23 -21.20
C GLN A 59 20.33 -1.08 -22.70
N LYS A 60 19.58 -1.74 -23.59
CA LYS A 60 19.72 -1.41 -25.02
C LYS A 60 18.48 -1.40 -25.90
N GLU A 61 17.32 -1.83 -25.42
CA GLU A 61 16.08 -1.81 -26.22
C GLU A 61 14.97 -1.62 -25.18
N ASP A 62 14.53 -0.42 -24.81
CA ASP A 62 13.66 0.42 -25.63
C ASP A 62 13.58 1.80 -24.97
N SER A 63 14.27 2.79 -25.53
CA SER A 63 14.02 4.19 -25.21
C SER A 63 12.98 4.71 -26.19
N GLU A 64 11.77 4.15 -26.16
CA GLU A 64 10.60 4.76 -26.78
C GLU A 64 9.95 5.69 -25.76
N ASP A 65 10.44 6.92 -25.78
CA ASP A 65 9.68 8.12 -25.49
C ASP A 65 8.34 8.07 -26.24
N SER A 66 7.22 7.82 -25.54
CA SER A 66 5.88 8.12 -26.04
C SER A 66 4.83 8.16 -24.92
N GLY A 67 4.57 9.37 -24.42
CA GLY A 67 3.19 9.84 -24.24
C GLY A 67 2.37 9.36 -23.04
N LYS A 68 2.96 9.03 -21.89
CA LYS A 68 2.16 8.94 -20.64
C LYS A 68 2.07 10.32 -19.98
N PRO A 69 0.86 10.80 -19.63
CA PRO A 69 0.73 12.07 -18.94
C PRO A 69 1.60 12.04 -17.70
N ILE A 70 2.38 13.11 -17.52
CA ILE A 70 3.16 13.35 -16.29
C ILE A 70 2.11 13.62 -15.21
N MET A 71 1.46 12.57 -14.70
CA MET A 71 0.64 12.68 -13.51
C MET A 71 1.59 13.09 -12.40
N SER A 72 1.36 14.29 -11.87
CA SER A 72 2.09 14.75 -10.72
C SER A 72 1.88 13.73 -9.61
N SER A 73 2.88 13.49 -8.76
CA SER A 73 2.68 12.66 -7.56
C SER A 73 1.53 13.19 -6.72
N ALA A 74 1.23 14.49 -6.80
CA ALA A 74 0.04 15.09 -6.21
C ALA A 74 -1.27 14.59 -6.83
N ASP A 75 -1.34 14.41 -8.15
CA ASP A 75 -2.55 13.91 -8.83
C ASP A 75 -2.85 12.47 -8.42
N ALA A 76 -1.83 11.63 -8.26
CA ALA A 76 -2.01 10.26 -7.77
C ALA A 76 -2.49 10.21 -6.31
N LEU A 77 -2.05 11.14 -5.46
CA LEU A 77 -2.56 11.27 -4.09
C LEU A 77 -4.00 11.81 -4.07
N LEU A 78 -4.33 12.73 -4.97
CA LEU A 78 -5.69 13.25 -5.12
C LEU A 78 -6.65 12.18 -5.68
N ASP A 79 -6.17 11.31 -6.57
CA ASP A 79 -6.94 10.18 -7.13
C ASP A 79 -7.22 9.09 -6.08
N LEU A 80 -6.39 8.98 -5.03
CA LEU A 80 -6.63 8.05 -3.91
C LEU A 80 -7.73 8.55 -2.95
N ILE A 81 -7.92 9.86 -2.86
CA ILE A 81 -8.92 10.49 -1.96
C ILE A 81 -10.28 10.69 -2.66
N ARG A 82 -10.26 10.92 -3.97
CA ARG A 82 -11.45 11.21 -4.79
C ARG A 82 -12.28 9.96 -5.07
#